data_AF-A0A925LX10-F1
#
_entry.id   AF-A0A925LX10-F1
#
_cell.length_a   1.000
_cell.length_b   1.000
_cell.length_c   1.000
_cell.angle_alpha   90.00
_cell.angle_beta   90.00
_cell.angle_gamma   90.00
#
_symmetry.space_group_name_H-M   'P 1'
#
loop_
_entity.id
_entity.type
_entity.pdbx_description
1 polymer ?
#
loop_
_entity_poly.entity_id
_entity_poly.type
_entity_poly.pdbx_seq_one_letter_code
_entity_poly.pdbx_strand_id
1 'polypeptide(L)'
;EGEGILLRGKFTPPSATQPDAVSVDESCLAYDAENRSPVVPDPDAKVRTTEWCHRRLLSRIHRLTMDGLRRQIEPVPVDVFMRFLFRHHGIVETHRREGSNGLFEVIGQLQGLDIPSVAWERDILPLRVTGYRAELLDELCLTGEVGWARFFPPPRNPDKSRPMASLTRVAPVSIFLREDLPWLASRAPALEVEGLSSPAAQLLEILTSGGAMFGTDLQAETRMLRDHLDDALGELVSRGLITADGFSGLRGLVAEKPTTSRRSNRGRAERIRIVRPAVGRWSVTRQPTTSDDTADAKNSTHDGNTDWAWQLLRRWGIVFRDLLSNEDGAPAWFELLQVFRKLEARGEIRGGRFITGVAGEQFALADTVQKLRQLRDEGPQEELVLITAADPLNLVGVLSKHDRVPRVASNRVAWLDGIPIAVVRGGNPEILNTAPEELLTTALKRLCQFSLLPTETTPVLTATAEPTDYCC
;
A
#
# COMPACT_ATOMS: atom_id res chain seq x y z
N GLU A 1 28.76 31.40 8.74
CA GLU A 1 27.78 32.32 8.13
C GLU A 1 27.24 31.62 6.89
N GLY A 2 26.00 31.16 6.77
CA GLY A 2 24.85 31.13 7.67
C GLY A 2 23.96 29.95 7.25
N GLU A 3 23.41 29.27 8.26
CA GLU A 3 22.15 28.51 8.32
C GLU A 3 22.28 27.55 9.51
N GLY A 4 21.67 27.96 10.62
CA GLY A 4 21.80 27.38 11.95
C GLY A 4 21.07 26.05 12.11
N ILE A 5 21.53 25.00 11.43
CA ILE A 5 21.10 23.64 11.72
C ILE A 5 21.80 23.18 13.00
N LEU A 6 21.10 23.36 14.12
CA LEU A 6 21.50 22.84 15.43
C LEU A 6 21.30 21.31 15.41
N LEU A 7 22.39 20.57 15.19
CA LEU A 7 22.37 19.11 15.26
C LEU A 7 22.33 18.69 16.73
N ARG A 8 21.19 18.18 17.20
CA ARG A 8 21.03 17.60 18.54
C ARG A 8 21.20 16.08 18.47
N GLY A 9 21.96 15.51 19.40
CA GLY A 9 22.13 14.07 19.55
C GLY A 9 22.12 13.70 21.03
N LYS A 10 21.68 12.48 21.35
CA LYS A 10 21.80 11.92 22.70
C LYS A 10 23.10 11.10 22.75
N PHE A 11 24.01 11.48 23.64
CA PHE A 11 25.24 10.74 23.88
C PHE A 11 25.09 9.95 25.17
N THR A 12 25.36 8.64 25.08
CA THR A 12 25.60 7.86 26.29
C THR A 12 27.06 8.07 26.63
N PRO A 13 27.41 8.69 27.78
CA PRO A 13 28.80 8.73 28.20
C PRO A 13 29.31 7.28 28.27
N PRO A 14 30.56 7.00 27.87
CA PRO A 14 31.17 5.71 28.16
C PRO A 14 30.99 5.49 29.66
N SER A 15 30.39 4.36 30.04
CA SER A 15 30.09 4.02 31.43
C SER A 15 31.27 4.42 32.30
N ALA A 16 31.12 5.51 33.05
CA ALA A 16 32.12 5.90 34.01
C ALA A 16 32.21 4.74 34.99
N THR A 17 33.35 4.06 34.99
CA THR A 17 33.91 3.50 36.21
C THR A 17 33.62 4.51 37.32
N GLN A 18 32.90 4.05 38.36
CA GLN A 18 32.38 4.82 39.50
C GLN A 18 33.02 6.21 39.65
N PRO A 19 32.25 7.31 39.56
CA PRO A 19 32.78 8.57 40.05
C PRO A 19 32.89 8.46 41.57
N ASP A 20 34.09 8.73 42.06
CA ASP A 20 34.37 8.98 43.48
C ASP A 20 33.29 9.90 44.08
N ALA A 21 32.89 9.56 45.30
CA ALA A 21 31.87 10.25 46.07
C ALA A 21 32.12 11.77 46.09
N VAL A 22 31.28 12.52 45.37
CA VAL A 22 31.10 13.94 45.64
C VAL A 22 30.18 14.03 46.84
N SER A 23 30.72 14.54 47.96
CA SER A 23 29.96 14.85 49.16
C SER A 23 28.77 15.75 48.82
N VAL A 24 27.56 15.26 49.07
CA VAL A 24 26.34 16.06 49.00
C VAL A 24 26.35 17.01 50.20
N ASP A 25 26.35 18.30 49.94
CA ASP A 25 26.14 19.33 50.96
C ASP A 25 24.66 19.28 51.38
N GLU A 26 24.39 18.88 52.63
CA GLU A 26 23.03 18.66 53.20
C GLU A 26 22.19 19.95 53.33
N SER A 27 22.69 21.09 52.86
CA SER A 27 22.06 22.40 53.07
C SER A 27 20.91 22.74 52.10
N CYS A 28 20.53 21.85 51.17
CA CYS A 28 19.53 22.16 50.12
C CYS A 28 18.33 21.20 50.03
N LEU A 29 17.86 20.65 51.16
CA LEU A 29 16.59 19.91 51.19
C LEU A 29 15.40 20.88 51.22
N ALA A 30 14.69 20.99 50.09
CA ALA A 30 13.35 21.60 50.05
C ALA A 30 12.32 20.58 50.58
N TYR A 31 11.43 21.04 51.48
CA TYR A 31 10.32 20.25 52.02
C TYR A 31 9.04 20.55 51.23
N ASP A 32 8.37 19.51 50.74
CA ASP A 32 6.98 19.61 50.26
C ASP A 32 6.02 19.82 51.45
N ALA A 33 5.12 20.80 51.35
CA ALA A 33 4.27 21.23 52.45
C ALA A 33 3.08 20.30 52.77
N GLU A 34 2.87 19.21 52.02
CA GLU A 34 1.66 18.39 52.15
C GLU A 34 1.89 16.91 52.53
N ASN A 35 3.10 16.37 52.42
CA ASN A 35 3.39 15.00 52.87
C ASN A 35 4.81 14.91 53.45
N ARG A 36 4.91 14.78 54.78
CA ARG A 36 6.18 14.54 55.52
C ARG A 36 6.78 13.16 55.19
N SER A 37 7.27 12.98 53.98
CA SER A 37 8.19 11.90 53.61
C SER A 37 9.33 12.48 52.79
N PRO A 38 10.58 12.08 53.04
CA PRO A 38 11.70 12.55 52.24
C PRO A 38 11.50 12.08 50.80
N VAL A 39 11.41 13.02 49.86
CA VAL A 39 11.57 12.72 48.44
C VAL A 39 13.02 12.31 48.28
N VAL A 40 13.28 11.01 48.17
CA VAL A 40 14.58 10.49 47.76
C VAL A 40 14.74 10.91 46.30
N PRO A 41 15.69 11.81 45.96
CA PRO A 41 15.93 12.12 44.56
C PRO A 41 16.39 10.84 43.87
N ASP A 42 15.72 10.50 42.77
CA ASP A 42 16.15 9.44 41.87
C ASP A 42 17.63 9.70 41.47
N PRO A 43 18.58 8.82 41.83
CA PRO A 43 20.00 9.03 41.55
C PRO A 43 20.31 9.02 40.05
N ASP A 44 19.38 8.57 39.19
CA ASP A 44 19.52 8.60 37.73
C ASP A 44 18.91 9.85 37.06
N ALA A 45 18.33 10.78 37.84
CA ALA A 45 17.89 12.08 37.35
C ALA A 45 19.09 13.03 37.12
N LYS A 46 20.09 12.61 36.34
CA LYS A 46 21.10 13.53 35.82
C LYS A 46 20.40 14.59 34.98
N VAL A 47 20.38 15.82 35.48
CA VAL A 47 20.12 17.03 34.70
C VAL A 47 21.04 16.97 33.48
N ARG A 48 20.51 16.58 32.32
CA ARG A 48 21.28 16.51 31.09
C ARG A 48 21.57 17.94 30.67
N THR A 49 22.74 18.45 31.09
CA THR A 49 23.27 19.73 30.65
C THR A 49 23.41 19.69 29.13
N THR A 50 22.98 20.77 28.47
CA THR A 50 23.14 20.88 27.01
C THR A 50 24.64 21.01 26.71
N GLU A 51 25.22 19.97 26.10
CA GLU A 51 26.62 19.95 25.71
C GLU A 51 26.82 20.50 24.29
N TRP A 52 27.89 21.27 24.08
CA TRP A 52 28.25 21.83 22.78
C TRP A 52 29.37 21.03 22.14
N CYS A 53 29.15 20.50 20.94
CA CYS A 53 30.13 19.74 20.18
C CYS A 53 30.46 20.43 18.86
N HIS A 54 31.74 20.40 18.45
CA HIS A 54 32.15 20.91 17.14
C HIS A 54 31.46 20.14 16.01
N ARG A 55 30.83 20.83 15.06
CA ARG A 55 30.03 20.22 13.97
C ARG A 55 30.74 19.06 13.25
N ARG A 56 32.04 19.21 12.94
CA ARG A 56 32.82 18.15 12.26
C ARG A 56 33.02 16.90 13.14
N LEU A 57 33.21 17.07 14.46
CA LEU A 57 33.35 15.95 15.39
C LEU A 57 32.01 15.23 15.55
N LEU A 58 30.93 15.99 15.71
CA LEU A 58 29.57 15.45 15.75
C LEU A 58 29.24 14.63 14.51
N SER A 59 29.50 15.16 13.31
CA SER A 59 29.30 14.42 12.06
C SER A 59 30.18 13.17 11.96
N ARG A 60 31.40 13.18 12.52
CA ARG A 60 32.29 12.02 12.54
C ARG A 60 31.80 10.95 13.51
N ILE A 61 31.43 11.32 14.73
CA ILE A 61 30.85 10.40 15.73
C ILE A 61 29.60 9.75 15.13
N HIS A 62 28.70 10.56 14.58
CA HIS A 62 27.47 10.05 13.97
C HIS A 62 27.76 9.05 12.84
N ARG A 63 28.67 9.36 11.91
CA ARG A 63 29.08 8.44 10.84
C ARG A 63 29.64 7.12 11.39
N LEU A 64 30.54 7.19 12.38
CA LEU A 64 31.13 6.00 12.99
C LEU A 64 30.10 5.15 13.72
N THR A 65 29.15 5.76 14.43
CA THR A 65 28.03 5.07 15.07
C THR A 65 27.16 4.36 14.03
N MET A 66 26.80 5.06 12.95
CA MET A 66 26.00 4.49 11.86
C MET A 66 26.73 3.34 11.16
N ASP A 67 28.01 3.50 10.86
CA ASP A 67 28.84 2.43 10.27
C ASP A 67 28.96 1.22 11.21
N GLY A 68 29.06 1.46 12.52
CA GLY A 68 29.05 0.42 13.55
C GLY A 68 27.72 -0.36 13.57
N LEU A 69 26.60 0.35 13.59
CA LEU A 69 25.26 -0.25 13.56
C LEU A 69 25.02 -1.04 12.27
N ARG A 70 25.48 -0.53 11.12
CA ARG A 70 25.39 -1.23 9.83
C ARG A 70 26.14 -2.56 9.81
N ARG A 71 27.29 -2.64 10.49
CA ARG A 71 28.09 -3.88 10.59
C ARG A 71 27.44 -4.95 11.47
N GLN A 72 26.54 -4.56 12.39
CA GLN A 72 25.82 -5.48 13.27
C GLN A 72 24.56 -6.07 12.61
N ILE A 73 24.29 -5.71 11.36
CA ILE A 73 23.13 -6.23 10.63
C ILE A 73 23.50 -7.59 10.04
N GLU A 74 22.85 -8.63 10.54
CA GLU A 74 22.88 -9.95 9.94
C GLU A 74 21.73 -10.04 8.91
N PRO A 75 22.04 -10.22 7.61
CA PRO A 75 21.03 -10.23 6.57
C PRO A 75 20.26 -11.56 6.55
N VAL A 76 18.97 -11.50 6.20
CA VAL A 76 18.10 -12.67 6.03
C VAL A 76 17.96 -13.06 4.55
N PRO A 77 17.59 -14.31 4.23
CA PRO A 77 17.30 -14.69 2.85
C PRO A 77 15.95 -14.15 2.37
N VAL A 78 15.72 -14.18 1.05
CA VAL A 78 14.54 -13.61 0.38
C VAL A 78 13.25 -14.28 0.83
N ASP A 79 13.27 -15.59 1.07
CA ASP A 79 12.13 -16.37 1.55
C ASP A 79 11.65 -15.89 2.93
N VAL A 80 12.55 -15.61 3.87
CA VAL A 80 12.23 -14.99 5.16
C VAL A 80 11.61 -13.60 4.98
N PHE A 81 12.12 -12.79 4.04
CA PHE A 81 11.51 -11.49 3.74
C PHE A 81 10.10 -11.62 3.17
N MET A 82 9.85 -12.58 2.27
CA MET A 82 8.50 -12.85 1.76
C MET A 82 7.55 -13.34 2.86
N ARG A 83 8.01 -14.23 3.76
CA ARG A 83 7.23 -14.66 4.95
C ARG A 83 6.88 -13.49 5.87
N PHE A 84 7.82 -12.54 6.03
CA PHE A 84 7.56 -11.28 6.74
C PHE A 84 6.48 -10.46 6.01
N LEU A 85 6.59 -10.27 4.69
CA LEU A 85 5.61 -9.50 3.93
C LEU A 85 4.20 -10.09 4.01
N PHE A 86 4.05 -11.42 3.97
CA PHE A 86 2.75 -12.07 4.14
C PHE A 86 2.12 -11.75 5.51
N ARG A 87 2.91 -11.70 6.58
CA ARG A 87 2.42 -11.31 7.91
C ARG A 87 2.18 -9.79 7.99
N HIS A 88 3.09 -8.99 7.47
CA HIS A 88 3.03 -7.51 7.49
C HIS A 88 1.85 -6.94 6.70
N HIS A 89 1.40 -7.63 5.65
CA HIS A 89 0.21 -7.28 4.90
C HIS A 89 -1.07 -7.96 5.41
N GLY A 90 -0.98 -8.81 6.43
CA GLY A 90 -2.13 -9.54 6.98
C GLY A 90 -2.68 -10.61 6.03
N ILE A 91 -1.84 -11.27 5.25
CA ILE A 91 -2.25 -12.41 4.39
C ILE A 91 -2.48 -13.66 5.27
N VAL A 92 -1.58 -13.85 6.24
CA VAL A 92 -1.67 -14.89 7.26
C VAL A 92 -2.83 -14.59 8.19
N GLU A 93 -3.68 -15.58 8.46
CA GLU A 93 -4.92 -15.43 9.24
C GLU A 93 -4.71 -14.72 10.59
N THR A 94 -3.66 -15.11 11.31
CA THR A 94 -3.32 -14.55 12.63
C THR A 94 -2.94 -13.07 12.60
N HIS A 95 -2.71 -12.50 11.42
CA HIS A 95 -2.31 -11.11 11.21
C HIS A 95 -3.33 -10.33 10.35
N ARG A 96 -4.47 -10.94 9.98
CA ARG A 96 -5.54 -10.24 9.28
C ARG A 96 -6.14 -9.17 10.16
N ARG A 97 -6.53 -8.07 9.52
CA ARG A 97 -7.24 -6.97 10.17
C ARG A 97 -8.73 -7.26 10.12
N GLU A 98 -9.51 -6.59 10.97
CA GLU A 98 -10.95 -6.78 11.06
C GLU A 98 -11.70 -5.45 11.06
N GLY A 99 -12.90 -5.46 10.49
CA GLY A 99 -13.83 -4.33 10.53
C GLY A 99 -13.39 -3.12 9.71
N SER A 100 -14.08 -1.99 9.95
CA SER A 100 -13.87 -0.74 9.21
C SER A 100 -12.49 -0.12 9.48
N ASN A 101 -12.05 -0.07 10.74
CA ASN A 101 -10.72 0.43 11.11
C ASN A 101 -9.60 -0.43 10.48
N GLY A 102 -9.78 -1.75 10.49
CA GLY A 102 -8.85 -2.66 9.84
C GLY A 102 -8.75 -2.40 8.33
N LEU A 103 -9.88 -2.16 7.66
CA LEU A 103 -9.91 -1.79 6.25
C LEU A 103 -9.23 -0.44 5.99
N PHE A 104 -9.47 0.57 6.83
CA PHE A 104 -8.80 1.88 6.75
C PHE A 104 -7.26 1.72 6.84
N GLU A 105 -6.77 0.89 7.76
CA GLU A 105 -5.34 0.59 7.87
C GLU A 105 -4.77 -0.12 6.64
N VAL A 106 -5.50 -1.08 6.07
CA VAL A 106 -5.11 -1.77 4.82
C VAL A 106 -5.01 -0.77 3.68
N ILE A 107 -6.02 0.11 3.53
CA ILE A 107 -6.03 1.13 2.49
C ILE A 107 -4.85 2.09 2.67
N GLY A 108 -4.60 2.58 3.89
CA GLY A 108 -3.43 3.40 4.19
C GLY A 108 -2.10 2.69 3.90
N GLN A 109 -2.03 1.36 4.02
CA GLN A 109 -0.84 0.58 3.61
C GLN A 109 -0.75 0.41 2.08
N LEU A 110 -1.88 0.30 1.37
CA LEU A 110 -1.96 -0.01 -0.05
C LEU A 110 -2.12 1.21 -0.98
N GLN A 111 -2.38 2.40 -0.44
CA GLN A 111 -2.55 3.62 -1.23
C GLN A 111 -1.32 3.95 -2.08
N GLY A 112 -1.55 4.65 -3.19
CA GLY A 112 -0.53 4.92 -4.21
C GLY A 112 -0.25 3.77 -5.18
N LEU A 113 -0.96 2.64 -5.06
CA LEU A 113 -0.93 1.55 -6.04
C LEU A 113 -2.12 1.61 -6.99
N ASP A 114 -1.85 1.47 -8.28
CA ASP A 114 -2.86 1.28 -9.31
C ASP A 114 -3.07 -0.22 -9.53
N ILE A 115 -4.20 -0.74 -9.06
CA ILE A 115 -4.55 -2.16 -9.15
C ILE A 115 -5.81 -2.30 -10.01
N PRO A 116 -5.91 -3.33 -10.89
CA PRO A 116 -7.14 -3.64 -11.62
C PRO A 116 -8.39 -3.55 -10.73
N SER A 117 -9.40 -2.79 -11.16
CA SER A 117 -10.59 -2.50 -10.35
C SER A 117 -11.29 -3.73 -9.78
N VAL A 118 -11.37 -4.82 -10.57
CA VAL A 118 -11.95 -6.09 -10.10
C VAL A 118 -11.15 -6.77 -8.99
N ALA A 119 -9.82 -6.58 -8.96
CA ALA A 119 -8.96 -7.29 -8.03
C ALA A 119 -9.10 -6.73 -6.60
N TRP A 120 -9.41 -5.44 -6.43
CA TRP A 120 -9.57 -4.83 -5.11
C TRP A 120 -10.55 -5.60 -4.21
N GLU A 121 -11.81 -5.73 -4.61
CA GLU A 121 -12.85 -6.35 -3.80
C GLU A 121 -12.93 -7.88 -3.98
N ARG A 122 -12.32 -8.44 -5.03
CA ARG A 122 -12.30 -9.89 -5.25
C ARG A 122 -11.13 -10.59 -4.58
N ASP A 123 -9.93 -10.02 -4.69
CA ASP A 123 -8.69 -10.72 -4.31
C ASP A 123 -7.88 -9.97 -3.25
N ILE A 124 -7.82 -8.63 -3.27
CA ILE A 124 -6.84 -7.85 -2.47
C ILE A 124 -7.34 -7.55 -1.05
N LEU A 125 -8.54 -6.97 -0.93
CA LEU A 125 -9.12 -6.58 0.35
C LEU A 125 -9.63 -7.79 1.16
N PRO A 126 -10.34 -8.77 0.56
CA PRO A 126 -10.75 -9.97 1.28
C PRO A 126 -9.58 -10.78 1.86
N LEU A 127 -8.43 -10.74 1.17
CA LEU A 127 -7.23 -11.43 1.61
C LEU A 127 -6.60 -10.83 2.88
N ARG A 128 -6.92 -9.57 3.19
CA ARG A 128 -6.29 -8.77 4.26
C ARG A 128 -7.25 -8.38 5.38
N VAL A 129 -8.56 -8.46 5.13
CA VAL A 129 -9.61 -8.07 6.05
C VAL A 129 -10.57 -9.24 6.28
N THR A 130 -10.63 -9.72 7.50
CA THR A 130 -11.54 -10.80 7.91
C THR A 130 -12.98 -10.39 7.68
N GLY A 131 -13.75 -11.25 7.00
CA GLY A 131 -15.16 -11.01 6.72
C GLY A 131 -15.42 -9.75 5.87
N TYR A 132 -14.50 -9.39 4.97
CA TYR A 132 -14.65 -8.22 4.11
C TYR A 132 -15.99 -8.24 3.36
N ARG A 133 -16.72 -7.12 3.45
CA ARG A 133 -17.92 -6.85 2.65
C ARG A 133 -17.81 -5.50 1.97
N ALA A 134 -18.39 -5.40 0.77
CA ALA A 134 -18.35 -4.19 -0.05
C ALA A 134 -18.92 -2.96 0.68
N GLU A 135 -19.86 -3.14 1.62
CA GLU A 135 -20.43 -2.05 2.40
C GLU A 135 -19.40 -1.34 3.29
N LEU A 136 -18.35 -2.03 3.74
CA LEU A 136 -17.30 -1.40 4.56
C LEU A 136 -16.53 -0.34 3.76
N LEU A 137 -16.24 -0.63 2.49
CA LEU A 137 -15.56 0.33 1.61
C LEU A 137 -16.50 1.46 1.20
N ASP A 138 -17.78 1.17 0.97
CA ASP A 138 -18.77 2.22 0.68
C ASP A 138 -18.95 3.15 1.88
N GLU A 139 -18.99 2.62 3.10
CA GLU A 139 -19.07 3.41 4.33
C GLU A 139 -17.90 4.39 4.43
N LEU A 140 -16.66 3.93 4.30
CA LEU A 140 -15.46 4.77 4.34
C LEU A 140 -15.41 5.82 3.21
N CYS A 141 -15.93 5.48 2.03
CA CYS A 141 -16.04 6.45 0.94
C CYS A 141 -17.08 7.54 1.28
N LEU A 142 -18.23 7.14 1.84
CA LEU A 142 -19.33 8.04 2.21
C LEU A 142 -19.00 8.95 3.40
N THR A 143 -18.20 8.50 4.37
CA THR A 143 -17.65 9.36 5.43
C THR A 143 -16.66 10.38 4.89
N GLY A 144 -16.13 10.15 3.69
CA GLY A 144 -15.13 10.99 3.04
C GLY A 144 -13.71 10.75 3.54
N GLU A 145 -13.48 9.66 4.29
CA GLU A 145 -12.16 9.24 4.77
C GLU A 145 -11.35 8.58 3.65
N VAL A 146 -12.03 7.85 2.78
CA VAL A 146 -11.42 7.15 1.64
C VAL A 146 -11.91 7.73 0.33
N GLY A 147 -11.01 7.83 -0.64
CA GLY A 147 -11.32 8.16 -2.03
C GLY A 147 -10.79 7.07 -2.97
N TRP A 148 -11.27 7.11 -4.20
CA TRP A 148 -10.71 6.32 -5.30
C TRP A 148 -10.57 7.18 -6.54
N ALA A 149 -9.57 6.89 -7.36
CA ALA A 149 -9.35 7.59 -8.63
C ALA A 149 -8.47 6.72 -9.52
N ARG A 150 -8.21 7.21 -10.74
CA ARG A 150 -7.19 6.64 -11.61
C ARG A 150 -6.11 7.69 -11.83
N PHE A 151 -4.96 7.51 -11.21
CA PHE A 151 -3.86 8.47 -11.28
C PHE A 151 -3.02 8.33 -12.55
N PHE A 152 -2.81 7.11 -13.04
CA PHE A 152 -1.89 6.85 -14.16
C PHE A 152 -2.63 6.18 -15.34
N PRO A 153 -3.55 6.89 -16.02
CA PRO A 153 -4.14 6.37 -17.25
C PRO A 153 -3.05 6.20 -18.32
N PRO A 154 -3.08 5.09 -19.10
CA PRO A 154 -2.10 4.86 -20.15
C PRO A 154 -2.24 5.92 -21.25
N PRO A 155 -1.13 6.34 -21.88
CA PRO A 155 -1.18 7.30 -22.97
C PRO A 155 -2.03 6.75 -24.12
N ARG A 156 -2.90 7.59 -24.67
CA ARG A 156 -3.79 7.21 -25.76
C ARG A 156 -3.03 7.28 -27.09
N ASN A 157 -3.17 6.25 -27.92
CA ASN A 157 -2.71 6.33 -29.30
C ASN A 157 -3.91 6.68 -30.19
N PRO A 158 -4.01 7.91 -30.73
CA PRO A 158 -5.17 8.36 -31.48
C PRO A 158 -5.53 7.44 -32.67
N ASP A 159 -4.53 6.78 -33.28
CA ASP A 159 -4.74 5.88 -34.42
C ASP A 159 -5.28 4.49 -34.03
N LYS A 160 -5.06 4.07 -32.78
CA LYS A 160 -5.43 2.71 -32.30
C LYS A 160 -6.57 2.71 -31.28
N SER A 161 -6.85 3.85 -30.66
CA SER A 161 -7.80 3.96 -29.57
C SER A 161 -9.21 4.24 -30.08
N ARG A 162 -10.14 3.33 -29.78
CA ARG A 162 -11.57 3.52 -30.11
C ARG A 162 -12.12 4.79 -29.43
N PRO A 163 -13.02 5.56 -30.09
CA PRO A 163 -13.61 6.79 -29.55
C PRO A 163 -14.28 6.60 -28.18
N MET A 164 -15.03 5.51 -28.00
CA MET A 164 -15.69 5.10 -26.75
C MET A 164 -14.94 3.88 -26.18
N ALA A 165 -13.96 4.11 -25.31
CA ALA A 165 -13.35 3.04 -24.55
C ALA A 165 -14.18 2.82 -23.28
N SER A 166 -15.08 1.84 -23.31
CA SER A 166 -15.84 1.42 -22.11
C SER A 166 -14.86 0.94 -21.03
N LEU A 167 -15.12 1.31 -19.79
CA LEU A 167 -14.26 0.95 -18.66
C LEU A 167 -14.27 -0.55 -18.44
N THR A 168 -13.14 -1.20 -18.71
CA THR A 168 -12.99 -2.63 -18.44
C THR A 168 -12.67 -2.88 -16.96
N ARG A 169 -12.99 -4.06 -16.44
CA ARG A 169 -12.66 -4.45 -15.05
C ARG A 169 -11.18 -4.63 -14.75
N VAL A 170 -10.37 -4.66 -15.80
CA VAL A 170 -8.92 -4.71 -15.71
C VAL A 170 -8.29 -3.31 -15.72
N ALA A 171 -9.10 -2.26 -15.87
CA ALA A 171 -8.64 -0.89 -15.71
C ALA A 171 -8.10 -0.68 -14.28
N PRO A 172 -6.83 -0.27 -14.12
CA PRO A 172 -6.28 0.04 -12.83
C PRO A 172 -6.94 1.27 -12.21
N VAL A 173 -7.20 1.19 -10.91
CA VAL A 173 -7.66 2.27 -10.05
C VAL A 173 -6.92 2.20 -8.73
N SER A 174 -6.71 3.34 -8.10
CA SER A 174 -6.13 3.47 -6.77
C SER A 174 -7.23 3.79 -5.76
N ILE A 175 -7.13 3.19 -4.58
CA ILE A 175 -7.92 3.52 -3.39
C ILE A 175 -6.95 4.14 -2.38
N PHE A 176 -7.33 5.27 -1.78
CA PHE A 176 -6.44 6.06 -0.96
C PHE A 176 -7.17 6.77 0.19
N LEU A 177 -6.42 7.17 1.21
CA LEU A 177 -6.94 8.05 2.24
C LEU A 177 -7.09 9.46 1.65
N ARG A 178 -8.25 10.07 1.85
CA ARG A 178 -8.56 11.34 1.17
C ARG A 178 -7.65 12.48 1.59
N GLU A 179 -7.17 12.45 2.83
CA GLU A 179 -6.18 13.39 3.36
C GLU A 179 -4.82 13.32 2.63
N ASP A 180 -4.49 12.15 2.09
CA ASP A 180 -3.21 11.86 1.44
C ASP A 180 -3.21 12.16 -0.08
N LEU A 181 -4.38 12.48 -0.64
CA LEU A 181 -4.52 12.82 -2.06
C LEU A 181 -3.54 13.89 -2.55
N PRO A 182 -3.24 15.00 -1.82
CA PRO A 182 -2.37 16.05 -2.32
C PRO A 182 -0.96 15.57 -2.68
N TRP A 183 -0.34 14.73 -1.85
CA TRP A 183 1.01 14.23 -2.10
C TRP A 183 1.02 13.00 -3.01
N LEU A 184 -0.03 12.15 -2.96
CA LEU A 184 -0.19 11.00 -3.85
C LEU A 184 -0.33 11.41 -5.32
N ALA A 185 -1.15 12.43 -5.60
CA ALA A 185 -1.41 12.91 -6.95
C ALA A 185 -0.37 13.94 -7.44
N SER A 186 0.59 14.35 -6.61
CA SER A 186 1.59 15.38 -6.94
C SER A 186 2.43 15.07 -8.19
N ARG A 187 2.61 13.77 -8.49
CA ARG A 187 3.35 13.28 -9.67
C ARG A 187 2.46 12.58 -10.70
N ALA A 188 1.14 12.63 -10.53
CA ALA A 188 0.24 12.13 -11.56
C ALA A 188 0.42 12.98 -12.83
N PRO A 189 0.46 12.36 -14.03
CA PRO A 189 0.53 13.13 -15.26
C PRO A 189 -0.68 14.06 -15.39
N ALA A 190 -0.50 15.18 -16.10
CA ALA A 190 -1.61 16.03 -16.49
C ALA A 190 -2.63 15.20 -17.30
N LEU A 191 -3.91 15.31 -16.94
CA LEU A 191 -4.95 14.51 -17.61
C LEU A 191 -5.32 15.12 -18.95
N GLU A 192 -5.29 14.30 -20.00
CA GLU A 192 -5.65 14.70 -21.35
C GLU A 192 -7.18 14.75 -21.55
N VAL A 193 -7.69 15.95 -21.80
CA VAL A 193 -9.11 16.19 -22.12
C VAL A 193 -9.39 16.01 -23.62
N GLU A 194 -8.36 16.04 -24.47
CA GLU A 194 -8.51 15.95 -25.93
C GLU A 194 -8.98 14.56 -26.40
N GLY A 195 -9.74 14.53 -27.50
CA GLY A 195 -10.20 13.28 -28.10
C GLY A 195 -11.26 12.52 -27.29
N LEU A 196 -11.94 13.18 -26.36
CA LEU A 196 -13.16 12.67 -25.70
C LEU A 196 -14.28 12.44 -26.72
N SER A 197 -15.09 11.40 -26.51
CA SER A 197 -16.36 11.30 -27.22
C SER A 197 -17.25 12.51 -26.89
N SER A 198 -18.13 12.90 -27.81
CA SER A 198 -19.06 14.02 -27.58
C SER A 198 -19.90 13.85 -26.30
N PRO A 199 -20.44 12.65 -25.98
CA PRO A 199 -21.12 12.42 -24.69
C PRO A 199 -20.22 12.64 -23.47
N ALA A 200 -18.97 12.15 -23.51
CA ALA A 200 -18.03 12.28 -22.40
C ALA A 200 -17.59 13.75 -22.20
N ALA A 201 -17.34 14.49 -23.28
CA ALA A 201 -17.01 15.91 -23.21
C ALA A 201 -18.16 16.73 -22.61
N GLN A 202 -19.41 16.46 -23.01
CA GLN A 202 -20.59 17.10 -22.45
C GLN A 202 -20.73 16.83 -20.94
N LEU A 203 -20.53 15.59 -20.50
CA LEU A 203 -20.58 15.24 -19.07
C LEU A 203 -19.48 15.93 -18.26
N LEU A 204 -18.27 16.00 -18.81
CA LEU A 204 -17.15 16.67 -18.16
C LEU A 204 -17.44 18.17 -17.99
N GLU A 205 -18.00 18.82 -19.01
CA GLU A 205 -18.40 20.22 -18.95
C GLU A 205 -19.45 20.46 -17.85
N ILE A 206 -20.50 19.65 -17.82
CA ILE A 206 -21.56 19.71 -16.80
C ILE A 206 -20.98 19.54 -15.39
N LEU A 207 -20.11 18.55 -15.17
CA LEU A 207 -19.49 18.32 -13.86
C LEU A 207 -18.49 19.43 -13.47
N THR A 208 -17.84 20.05 -14.45
CA THR A 208 -16.90 21.16 -14.21
C THR A 208 -17.65 22.43 -13.80
N SER A 209 -18.76 22.76 -14.47
CA SER A 209 -19.56 23.95 -14.16
C SER A 209 -20.53 23.75 -12.99
N GLY A 210 -21.13 22.56 -12.89
CA GLY A 210 -22.20 22.22 -11.94
C GLY A 210 -21.71 21.55 -10.65
N GLY A 211 -20.43 21.15 -10.59
CA GLY A 211 -19.87 20.43 -9.46
C GLY A 211 -20.32 18.97 -9.39
N ALA A 212 -20.30 18.40 -8.18
CA ALA A 212 -20.61 16.98 -7.98
C ALA A 212 -22.12 16.72 -8.15
N MET A 213 -22.49 15.75 -8.99
CA MET A 213 -23.89 15.45 -9.34
C MET A 213 -24.21 13.97 -9.22
N PHE A 214 -25.45 13.62 -8.83
CA PHE A 214 -25.89 12.23 -8.84
C PHE A 214 -26.07 11.73 -10.28
N GLY A 215 -25.90 10.43 -10.50
CA GLY A 215 -26.12 9.82 -11.82
C GLY A 215 -27.54 10.05 -12.39
N THR A 216 -28.56 10.18 -11.54
CA THR A 216 -29.92 10.53 -11.97
C THR A 216 -30.05 11.95 -12.49
N ASP A 217 -29.31 12.88 -11.88
CA ASP A 217 -29.34 14.29 -12.26
C ASP A 217 -28.55 14.49 -13.55
N LEU A 218 -27.40 13.82 -13.68
CA LEU A 218 -26.64 13.74 -14.94
C LEU A 218 -27.49 13.16 -16.08
N GLN A 219 -28.29 12.12 -15.81
CA GLN A 219 -29.20 11.56 -16.79
C GLN A 219 -30.29 12.55 -17.23
N ALA A 220 -30.85 13.31 -16.28
CA ALA A 220 -31.88 14.31 -16.57
C ALA A 220 -31.32 15.48 -17.39
N GLU A 221 -30.13 15.96 -17.03
CA GLU A 221 -29.47 17.11 -17.69
C GLU A 221 -29.02 16.75 -19.11
N THR A 222 -28.39 15.59 -19.29
CA THR A 222 -27.89 15.16 -20.61
C THR A 222 -28.95 14.55 -21.51
N ARG A 223 -30.07 14.07 -20.94
CA ARG A 223 -31.12 13.30 -21.62
C ARG A 223 -30.60 12.03 -22.33
N MET A 224 -29.45 11.51 -21.91
CA MET A 224 -28.87 10.29 -22.46
C MET A 224 -29.63 9.03 -22.02
N LEU A 225 -29.63 8.01 -22.88
CA LEU A 225 -29.98 6.66 -22.44
C LEU A 225 -28.97 6.19 -21.40
N ARG A 226 -29.42 5.35 -20.47
CA ARG A 226 -28.60 4.87 -19.35
C ARG A 226 -27.30 4.21 -19.80
N ASP A 227 -27.36 3.33 -20.80
CA ASP A 227 -26.17 2.66 -21.31
C ASP A 227 -25.14 3.65 -21.89
N HIS A 228 -25.60 4.72 -22.55
CA HIS A 228 -24.71 5.76 -23.08
C HIS A 228 -24.10 6.63 -21.97
N LEU A 229 -24.86 6.91 -20.91
CA LEU A 229 -24.33 7.59 -19.72
C LEU A 229 -23.25 6.73 -19.04
N ASP A 230 -23.51 5.44 -18.86
CA ASP A 230 -22.54 4.51 -18.26
C ASP A 230 -21.27 4.38 -19.11
N ASP A 231 -21.40 4.31 -20.44
CA ASP A 231 -20.24 4.27 -21.34
C ASP A 231 -19.43 5.58 -21.29
N ALA A 232 -20.09 6.74 -21.20
CA ALA A 232 -19.43 8.04 -21.12
C ALA A 232 -18.76 8.27 -19.76
N LEU A 233 -19.41 7.89 -18.66
CA LEU A 233 -18.79 7.84 -17.32
C LEU A 233 -17.59 6.89 -17.32
N GLY A 234 -17.74 5.71 -17.93
CA GLY A 234 -16.67 4.74 -18.08
C GLY A 234 -15.46 5.31 -18.84
N GLU A 235 -15.71 6.03 -19.93
CA GLU A 235 -14.65 6.71 -20.69
C GLU A 235 -13.93 7.75 -19.80
N LEU A 236 -14.66 8.60 -19.09
CA LEU A 236 -14.07 9.63 -18.22
C LEU A 236 -13.26 9.02 -17.06
N VAL A 237 -13.77 7.96 -16.42
CA VAL A 237 -13.05 7.21 -15.38
C VAL A 237 -11.80 6.56 -15.97
N SER A 238 -11.89 6.00 -17.19
CA SER A 238 -10.75 5.38 -17.85
C SER A 238 -9.58 6.35 -18.08
N ARG A 239 -9.90 7.65 -18.18
CA ARG A 239 -8.95 8.75 -18.30
C ARG A 239 -8.57 9.41 -16.97
N GLY A 240 -9.12 8.95 -15.85
CA GLY A 240 -8.90 9.56 -14.54
C GLY A 240 -9.54 10.93 -14.34
N LEU A 241 -10.38 11.40 -15.28
CA LEU A 241 -10.96 12.75 -15.27
C LEU A 241 -12.07 12.91 -14.23
N ILE A 242 -12.74 11.82 -13.86
CA ILE A 242 -13.80 11.83 -12.86
C ILE A 242 -13.61 10.73 -11.82
N THR A 243 -14.22 10.94 -10.66
CA THR A 243 -14.37 10.02 -9.54
C THR A 243 -15.80 10.09 -8.98
N ALA A 244 -16.12 9.24 -8.00
CA ALA A 244 -17.38 9.29 -7.27
C ALA A 244 -17.18 9.20 -5.75
N ASP A 245 -18.17 9.66 -4.99
CA ASP A 245 -18.21 9.59 -3.52
C ASP A 245 -18.36 8.16 -2.94
N GLY A 246 -18.63 7.16 -3.78
CA GLY A 246 -18.73 5.76 -3.38
C GLY A 246 -18.07 4.84 -4.40
N PHE A 247 -17.62 3.67 -3.96
CA PHE A 247 -17.04 2.65 -4.85
C PHE A 247 -18.14 1.87 -5.59
N SER A 248 -19.36 1.84 -5.05
CA SER A 248 -20.55 1.25 -5.69
C SER A 248 -20.82 1.72 -7.13
N GLY A 249 -20.58 2.99 -7.45
CA GLY A 249 -20.70 3.53 -8.80
C GLY A 249 -19.75 2.84 -9.78
N LEU A 250 -18.48 2.68 -9.38
CA LEU A 250 -17.47 1.97 -10.16
C LEU A 250 -17.83 0.48 -10.32
N ARG A 251 -18.30 -0.19 -9.26
CA ARG A 251 -18.77 -1.58 -9.36
C ARG A 251 -19.85 -1.74 -10.42
N GLY A 252 -20.80 -0.81 -10.47
CA GLY A 252 -21.87 -0.81 -11.45
C GLY A 252 -21.38 -0.65 -12.90
N LEU A 253 -20.38 0.20 -13.14
CA LEU A 253 -19.78 0.39 -14.47
C LEU A 253 -18.99 -0.84 -14.93
N VAL A 254 -18.36 -1.52 -13.98
CA VAL A 254 -17.43 -2.62 -14.23
C VAL A 254 -18.12 -3.99 -14.25
N ALA A 255 -19.32 -4.11 -13.66
CA ALA A 255 -20.09 -5.35 -13.62
C ALA A 255 -20.36 -5.91 -15.03
N GLU A 256 -20.42 -7.24 -15.15
CA GLU A 256 -20.83 -7.87 -16.41
C GLU A 256 -22.27 -7.47 -16.73
N LYS A 257 -22.47 -6.78 -17.86
CA LYS A 257 -23.81 -6.64 -18.42
C LYS A 257 -24.32 -8.05 -18.74
N PRO A 258 -25.45 -8.50 -18.17
CA PRO A 258 -25.93 -9.87 -18.40
C PRO A 258 -26.13 -10.07 -19.90
N THR A 259 -25.38 -11.01 -20.48
CA THR A 259 -25.55 -11.39 -21.88
C THR A 259 -26.97 -11.89 -22.05
N THR A 260 -27.73 -11.30 -22.97
CA THR A 260 -29.15 -11.55 -23.23
C THR A 260 -29.46 -12.98 -23.75
N SER A 261 -28.54 -13.94 -23.65
CA SER A 261 -28.70 -15.30 -24.18
C SER A 261 -29.17 -16.37 -23.19
N ARG A 262 -29.36 -16.07 -21.90
CA ARG A 262 -29.97 -17.02 -20.93
C ARG A 262 -31.40 -16.65 -20.56
N ARG A 263 -32.27 -16.48 -21.56
CA ARG A 263 -33.72 -16.61 -21.38
C ARG A 263 -34.12 -18.07 -21.57
N SER A 264 -33.87 -18.89 -20.55
CA SER A 264 -34.40 -20.25 -20.45
C SER A 264 -34.27 -20.75 -19.01
N ASN A 265 -35.13 -20.30 -18.10
CA ASN A 265 -36.22 -21.11 -17.56
C ASN A 265 -37.01 -20.36 -16.49
N ARG A 266 -38.32 -20.56 -16.52
CA ARG A 266 -39.30 -20.02 -15.59
C ARG A 266 -39.09 -20.59 -14.18
N GLY A 267 -39.19 -19.75 -13.17
CA GLY A 267 -39.49 -20.18 -11.80
C GLY A 267 -38.92 -19.25 -10.75
N ARG A 268 -39.78 -18.41 -10.15
CA ARG A 268 -39.53 -17.63 -8.92
C ARG A 268 -38.55 -16.46 -9.08
N ALA A 269 -39.04 -15.38 -9.68
CA ALA A 269 -38.37 -14.08 -9.61
C ALA A 269 -38.51 -13.51 -8.19
N GLU A 270 -37.58 -13.88 -7.30
CA GLU A 270 -37.22 -12.98 -6.22
C GLU A 270 -36.84 -11.63 -6.85
N ARG A 271 -37.46 -10.55 -6.36
CA ARG A 271 -37.11 -9.19 -6.73
C ARG A 271 -35.74 -8.87 -6.13
N ILE A 272 -34.68 -9.44 -6.70
CA ILE A 272 -33.31 -9.07 -6.39
C ILE A 272 -33.20 -7.60 -6.77
N ARG A 273 -32.88 -6.76 -5.79
CA ARG A 273 -32.66 -5.33 -5.96
C ARG A 273 -31.42 -5.17 -6.83
N ILE A 274 -31.59 -5.05 -8.14
CA ILE A 274 -30.48 -4.83 -9.08
C ILE A 274 -29.81 -3.52 -8.66
N VAL A 275 -28.55 -3.62 -8.21
CA VAL A 275 -27.69 -2.46 -7.94
C VAL A 275 -27.68 -1.61 -9.21
N ARG A 276 -28.16 -0.38 -9.10
CA ARG A 276 -28.27 0.51 -10.26
C ARG A 276 -26.84 0.93 -10.68
N PRO A 277 -26.46 0.83 -11.96
CA PRO A 277 -25.23 1.47 -12.43
C PRO A 277 -25.34 3.00 -12.31
N ALA A 278 -24.19 3.66 -12.13
CA ALA A 278 -24.05 5.09 -11.83
C ALA A 278 -24.64 5.57 -10.48
N VAL A 279 -24.60 4.73 -9.44
CA VAL A 279 -24.90 5.14 -8.05
C VAL A 279 -23.78 6.02 -7.49
N GLY A 280 -24.16 7.00 -6.68
CA GLY A 280 -23.26 7.96 -6.06
C GLY A 280 -23.28 9.33 -6.74
N ARG A 281 -22.50 10.25 -6.18
CA ARG A 281 -22.22 11.58 -6.71
C ARG A 281 -20.91 11.54 -7.48
N TRP A 282 -21.00 11.79 -8.78
CA TRP A 282 -19.86 11.89 -9.67
C TRP A 282 -19.29 13.30 -9.63
N SER A 283 -17.97 13.42 -9.68
CA SER A 283 -17.27 14.71 -9.64
C SER A 283 -15.97 14.65 -10.43
N VAL A 284 -15.49 15.81 -10.87
CA VAL A 284 -14.18 15.92 -11.52
C VAL A 284 -13.08 15.55 -10.52
N THR A 285 -12.12 14.73 -10.96
CA THR A 285 -10.95 14.40 -10.15
C THR A 285 -10.13 15.66 -9.91
N ARG A 286 -9.95 16.03 -8.64
CA ARG A 286 -9.09 17.15 -8.29
C ARG A 286 -7.63 16.74 -8.44
N GLN A 287 -6.93 17.33 -9.42
CA GLN A 287 -5.48 17.31 -9.42
C GLN A 287 -4.98 18.45 -8.52
N PRO A 288 -4.02 18.19 -7.61
CA PRO A 288 -3.38 19.27 -6.87
C PRO A 288 -2.74 20.21 -7.89
N THR A 289 -3.14 21.48 -7.86
CA THR A 289 -2.56 22.50 -8.75
C THR A 289 -1.11 22.71 -8.34
N THR A 290 -0.18 22.23 -9.15
CA THR A 290 1.21 22.63 -9.08
C THR A 290 1.28 24.10 -9.50
N SER A 291 1.30 25.00 -8.52
CA SER A 291 1.71 26.38 -8.78
C SER A 291 3.21 26.36 -9.06
N ASP A 292 3.55 26.13 -10.32
CA ASP A 292 4.90 26.27 -10.84
C ASP A 292 5.30 27.75 -10.73
N ASP A 293 6.02 28.11 -9.65
CA ASP A 293 7.04 29.19 -9.57
C ASP A 293 7.26 29.78 -8.16
N THR A 294 6.72 29.20 -7.09
CA THR A 294 6.97 29.68 -5.72
C THR A 294 7.96 28.80 -4.95
N ALA A 295 8.70 29.40 -4.02
CA ALA A 295 9.54 28.65 -3.06
C ALA A 295 8.73 27.62 -2.26
N ASP A 296 7.42 27.86 -2.09
CA ASP A 296 6.48 26.95 -1.45
C ASP A 296 6.29 25.63 -2.23
N ALA A 297 6.38 25.65 -3.56
CA ALA A 297 6.28 24.44 -4.39
C ALA A 297 7.49 23.47 -4.18
N LYS A 298 8.68 24.02 -3.92
CA LYS A 298 9.86 23.21 -3.60
C LYS A 298 9.79 22.61 -2.21
N ASN A 299 9.25 23.36 -1.24
CA ASN A 299 9.02 22.85 0.11
C ASN A 299 7.93 21.78 0.13
N SER A 300 6.82 21.96 -0.58
CA SER A 300 5.75 20.96 -0.70
C SER A 300 6.20 19.69 -1.40
N THR A 301 7.07 19.79 -2.41
CA THR A 301 7.67 18.62 -3.06
C THR A 301 8.59 17.85 -2.09
N HIS A 302 9.32 18.56 -1.22
CA HIS A 302 10.16 17.92 -0.22
C HIS A 302 9.33 17.18 0.84
N ASP A 303 8.19 17.76 1.22
CA ASP A 303 7.21 17.16 2.12
C ASP A 303 6.62 15.89 1.49
N GLY A 304 6.13 15.97 0.25
CA GLY A 304 5.58 14.82 -0.45
C GLY A 304 6.58 13.67 -0.70
N ASN A 305 7.87 13.96 -0.91
CA ASN A 305 8.90 12.91 -0.97
C ASN A 305 9.09 12.22 0.40
N THR A 306 8.88 12.95 1.49
CA THR A 306 8.92 12.41 2.85
C THR A 306 7.70 11.52 3.11
N ASP A 307 6.51 11.95 2.70
CA ASP A 307 5.29 11.14 2.79
C ASP A 307 5.42 9.84 1.98
N TRP A 308 5.92 9.91 0.74
CA TRP A 308 6.20 8.73 -0.07
C TRP A 308 7.23 7.80 0.59
N ALA A 309 8.28 8.33 1.20
CA ALA A 309 9.27 7.51 1.92
C ALA A 309 8.62 6.75 3.08
N TRP A 310 7.76 7.40 3.85
CA TRP A 310 6.99 6.77 4.92
C TRP A 310 5.96 5.78 4.40
N GLN A 311 5.26 6.10 3.30
CA GLN A 311 4.33 5.18 2.65
C GLN A 311 5.03 3.89 2.23
N LEU A 312 6.21 3.99 1.61
CA LEU A 312 6.99 2.81 1.20
C LEU A 312 7.50 2.01 2.40
N LEU A 313 7.95 2.66 3.48
CA LEU A 313 8.34 1.98 4.72
C LEU A 313 7.14 1.28 5.39
N ARG A 314 5.97 1.93 5.41
CA ARG A 314 4.72 1.36 5.91
C ARG A 314 4.28 0.16 5.07
N ARG A 315 4.41 0.25 3.75
CA ARG A 315 4.04 -0.83 2.83
C ARG A 315 4.98 -2.02 2.96
N TRP A 316 6.28 -1.81 2.80
CA TRP A 316 7.26 -2.89 2.62
C TRP A 316 8.03 -3.28 3.88
N GLY A 317 8.08 -2.42 4.90
CA GLY A 317 8.93 -2.56 6.08
C GLY A 317 10.43 -2.33 5.78
N ILE A 318 10.93 -2.90 4.69
CA ILE A 318 12.26 -2.65 4.12
C ILE A 318 12.09 -2.10 2.70
N VAL A 319 12.74 -0.98 2.41
CA VAL A 319 12.71 -0.34 1.09
C VAL A 319 14.08 -0.43 0.42
N PHE A 320 14.07 -0.80 -0.85
CA PHE A 320 15.23 -0.81 -1.76
C PHE A 320 14.77 -0.53 -3.19
N ARG A 321 15.72 -0.18 -4.06
CA ARG A 321 15.46 0.33 -5.42
C ARG A 321 14.50 -0.54 -6.23
N ASP A 322 14.69 -1.86 -6.23
CA ASP A 322 13.98 -2.75 -7.17
C ASP A 322 12.47 -2.86 -6.86
N LEU A 323 12.04 -2.56 -5.62
CA LEU A 323 10.62 -2.51 -5.25
C LEU A 323 9.86 -1.38 -5.96
N LEU A 324 10.54 -0.28 -6.31
CA LEU A 324 9.91 0.87 -6.98
C LEU A 324 9.42 0.52 -8.39
N SER A 325 9.89 -0.59 -8.97
CA SER A 325 9.39 -1.09 -10.27
C SER A 325 7.90 -1.48 -10.26
N ASN A 326 7.29 -1.52 -9.06
CA ASN A 326 5.88 -1.80 -8.83
C ASN A 326 5.10 -0.58 -8.27
N GLU A 327 5.73 0.59 -8.19
CA GLU A 327 5.21 1.81 -7.54
C GLU A 327 5.17 2.99 -8.53
N ASP A 328 4.16 3.00 -9.41
CA ASP A 328 4.11 3.94 -10.54
C ASP A 328 4.14 5.42 -10.13
N GLY A 329 3.58 5.76 -8.97
CA GLY A 329 3.56 7.13 -8.43
C GLY A 329 4.76 7.52 -7.56
N ALA A 330 5.65 6.58 -7.23
CA ALA A 330 6.74 6.86 -6.31
C ALA A 330 7.80 7.80 -6.92
N PRO A 331 8.42 8.70 -6.11
CA PRO A 331 9.54 9.50 -6.55
C PRO A 331 10.72 8.63 -7.00
N ALA A 332 11.62 9.20 -7.79
CA ALA A 332 12.78 8.47 -8.25
C ALA A 332 13.67 8.05 -7.06
N TRP A 333 14.32 6.88 -7.17
CA TRP A 333 15.14 6.32 -6.08
C TRP A 333 16.17 7.31 -5.51
N PHE A 334 16.81 8.12 -6.36
CA PHE A 334 17.81 9.09 -5.92
C PHE A 334 17.22 10.23 -5.06
N GLU A 335 15.96 10.60 -5.27
CA GLU A 335 15.24 11.59 -4.47
C GLU A 335 14.91 11.02 -3.10
N LEU A 336 14.35 9.80 -3.08
CA LEU A 336 14.03 9.07 -1.84
C LEU A 336 15.28 8.76 -1.03
N LEU A 337 16.41 8.49 -1.68
CA LEU A 337 17.69 8.22 -1.02
C LEU A 337 18.14 9.40 -0.14
N GLN A 338 17.87 10.65 -0.57
CA GLN A 338 18.18 11.83 0.23
C GLN A 338 17.30 11.88 1.48
N VAL A 339 16.01 11.53 1.35
CA VAL A 339 15.06 11.47 2.46
C VAL A 339 15.45 10.35 3.43
N PHE A 340 15.69 9.13 2.95
CA PHE A 340 16.07 7.99 3.78
C PHE A 340 17.37 8.24 4.55
N ARG A 341 18.39 8.87 3.92
CA ARG A 341 19.62 9.25 4.62
C ARG A 341 19.39 10.31 5.68
N LYS A 342 18.45 11.24 5.48
CA LYS A 342 18.04 12.22 6.51
C LYS A 342 17.33 11.52 7.68
N LEU A 343 16.38 10.63 7.40
CA LEU A 343 15.66 9.85 8.41
C LEU A 343 16.61 8.94 9.20
N GLU A 344 17.57 8.31 8.52
CA GLU A 344 18.62 7.51 9.14
C GLU A 344 19.52 8.38 10.04
N ALA A 345 19.89 9.57 9.58
CA ALA A 345 20.70 10.50 10.38
C ALA A 345 19.97 11.01 11.63
N ARG A 346 18.63 11.03 11.60
CA ARG A 346 17.78 11.31 12.78
C ARG A 346 17.59 10.10 13.68
N GLY A 347 17.99 8.90 13.23
CA GLY A 347 17.82 7.65 13.95
C GLY A 347 16.40 7.08 13.90
N GLU A 348 15.55 7.58 13.00
CA GLU A 348 14.17 7.13 12.82
C GLU A 348 14.11 5.80 12.07
N ILE A 349 15.05 5.60 11.14
CA ILE A 349 15.21 4.37 10.37
C ILE A 349 16.67 3.91 10.38
N ARG A 350 16.91 2.68 9.91
CA ARG A 350 18.25 2.12 9.76
C ARG A 350 18.55 1.85 8.30
N GLY A 351 19.69 2.33 7.81
CA GLY A 351 20.25 1.90 6.52
C GLY A 351 21.15 0.69 6.70
N GLY A 352 21.22 -0.19 5.70
CA GLY A 352 22.06 -1.38 5.77
C GLY A 352 21.80 -2.42 4.69
N ARG A 353 22.25 -3.65 4.95
CA ARG A 353 21.96 -4.84 4.14
C ARG A 353 21.14 -5.80 5.01
N PHE A 354 19.83 -5.76 4.87
CA PHE A 354 18.89 -6.56 5.64
C PHE A 354 18.52 -7.86 4.92
N ILE A 355 18.49 -7.84 3.58
CA ILE A 355 18.11 -8.97 2.74
C ILE A 355 19.29 -9.36 1.85
N THR A 356 19.66 -10.64 1.87
CA THR A 356 20.69 -11.22 0.98
C THR A 356 20.15 -11.37 -0.44
N GLY A 357 21.05 -11.33 -1.44
CA GLY A 357 20.66 -11.46 -2.86
C GLY A 357 20.06 -10.20 -3.49
N VAL A 358 19.73 -9.17 -2.70
CA VAL A 358 19.21 -7.88 -3.18
C VAL A 358 20.33 -6.84 -3.25
N ALA A 359 20.49 -6.20 -4.41
CA ALA A 359 21.51 -5.17 -4.64
C ALA A 359 21.10 -3.80 -4.07
N GLY A 360 22.08 -2.90 -3.90
CA GLY A 360 21.84 -1.52 -3.46
C GLY A 360 21.69 -1.28 -1.95
N GLU A 361 21.56 0.00 -1.58
CA GLU A 361 21.24 0.43 -0.21
C GLU A 361 19.81 0.04 0.15
N GLN A 362 19.61 -0.43 1.39
CA GLN A 362 18.31 -0.81 1.92
C GLN A 362 18.03 0.00 3.20
N PHE A 363 16.77 0.34 3.43
CA PHE A 363 16.34 1.10 4.60
C PHE A 363 15.16 0.42 5.28
N ALA A 364 15.17 0.34 6.61
CA ALA A 364 14.17 -0.38 7.37
C ALA A 364 13.84 0.32 8.69
N LEU A 365 12.62 0.08 9.19
CA LEU A 365 12.27 0.40 10.57
C LEU A 365 12.96 -0.56 11.54
N ALA A 366 13.30 -0.08 12.74
CA ALA A 366 14.00 -0.89 13.73
C ALA A 366 13.20 -2.14 14.14
N ASP A 367 11.88 -2.02 14.30
CA ASP A 367 10.96 -3.11 14.62
C ASP A 367 10.91 -4.18 13.50
N THR A 368 10.93 -3.75 12.23
CA THR A 368 10.98 -4.67 11.08
C THR A 368 12.20 -5.58 11.13
N VAL A 369 13.37 -5.05 11.51
CA VAL A 369 14.60 -5.84 11.63
C VAL A 369 14.48 -6.92 12.71
N GLN A 370 13.83 -6.60 13.84
CA GLN A 370 13.59 -7.57 14.91
C GLN A 370 12.66 -8.70 14.45
N LYS A 371 11.55 -8.35 13.79
CA LYS A 371 10.59 -9.32 13.24
C LYS A 371 11.21 -10.28 12.22
N LEU A 372 12.11 -9.79 11.36
CA LEU A 372 12.82 -10.62 10.40
C LEU A 372 13.76 -11.63 11.05
N ARG A 373 14.47 -11.21 12.11
CA ARG A 373 15.33 -12.12 12.88
C ARG A 373 14.51 -13.21 13.54
N GLN A 374 13.38 -12.86 14.14
CA GLN A 374 12.47 -13.83 14.72
C GLN A 374 12.00 -14.87 13.69
N LEU A 375 11.53 -14.44 12.51
CA LEU A 375 11.06 -15.35 11.46
C LEU A 375 12.15 -16.25 10.88
N ARG A 376 13.39 -15.74 10.81
CA ARG A 376 14.56 -16.55 10.44
C ARG A 376 14.79 -17.65 11.48
N ASP A 377 14.77 -17.29 12.76
CA ASP A 377 15.05 -18.22 13.86
C ASP A 377 13.94 -19.27 14.02
N GLU A 378 12.68 -18.92 13.70
CA GLU A 378 11.54 -19.85 13.68
C GLU A 378 11.63 -20.90 12.56
N GLY A 379 12.36 -20.62 11.46
CA GLY A 379 12.47 -21.52 10.31
C GLY A 379 11.18 -21.70 9.49
N PRO A 380 11.21 -22.46 8.39
CA PRO A 380 10.05 -22.73 7.53
C PRO A 380 8.95 -23.52 8.25
N GLN A 381 7.68 -23.29 7.89
CA GLN A 381 6.50 -23.90 8.54
C GLN A 381 5.58 -24.62 7.55
N GLU A 382 6.06 -24.89 6.33
CA GLU A 382 5.28 -25.44 5.22
C GLU A 382 4.04 -24.60 4.92
N GLU A 383 4.19 -23.28 5.01
CA GLU A 383 3.11 -22.31 4.83
C GLU A 383 2.87 -22.06 3.33
N LEU A 384 1.76 -22.60 2.79
CA LEU A 384 1.36 -22.41 1.40
C LEU A 384 0.43 -21.19 1.27
N VAL A 385 0.90 -20.15 0.58
CA VAL A 385 0.20 -18.88 0.35
C VAL A 385 -0.17 -18.71 -1.13
N LEU A 386 -1.44 -18.44 -1.43
CA LEU A 386 -1.90 -18.16 -2.79
C LEU A 386 -2.32 -16.69 -2.94
N ILE A 387 -1.79 -16.02 -3.97
CA ILE A 387 -2.14 -14.62 -4.28
C ILE A 387 -2.50 -14.42 -5.75
N THR A 388 -3.29 -13.38 -6.01
CA THR A 388 -3.43 -12.84 -7.38
C THR A 388 -2.13 -12.17 -7.83
N ALA A 389 -1.77 -12.32 -9.10
CA ALA A 389 -0.58 -11.65 -9.61
C ALA A 389 -0.73 -10.11 -9.66
N ALA A 390 -1.97 -9.61 -9.59
CA ALA A 390 -2.25 -8.18 -9.44
C ALA A 390 -1.85 -7.63 -8.06
N ASP A 391 -1.69 -8.51 -7.06
CA ASP A 391 -1.31 -8.15 -5.70
C ASP A 391 0.09 -7.52 -5.68
N PRO A 392 0.34 -6.47 -4.86
CA PRO A 392 1.68 -5.91 -4.71
C PRO A 392 2.73 -6.95 -4.27
N LEU A 393 2.33 -8.00 -3.56
CA LEU A 393 3.22 -9.08 -3.12
C LEU A 393 3.66 -10.02 -4.24
N ASN A 394 3.18 -9.81 -5.49
CA ASN A 394 3.78 -10.46 -6.65
C ASN A 394 5.17 -9.89 -6.94
N LEU A 395 6.16 -10.45 -6.24
CA LEU A 395 7.58 -10.11 -6.37
C LEU A 395 8.37 -11.17 -7.17
N VAL A 396 7.68 -12.04 -7.92
CA VAL A 396 8.32 -12.99 -8.84
C VAL A 396 9.04 -12.23 -9.94
N GLY A 397 10.33 -12.53 -10.12
CA GLY A 397 11.23 -11.81 -11.03
C GLY A 397 11.72 -10.45 -10.52
N VAL A 398 11.29 -10.03 -9.33
CA VAL A 398 11.92 -8.91 -8.58
C VAL A 398 12.89 -9.47 -7.54
N LEU A 399 12.43 -10.45 -6.74
CA LEU A 399 13.25 -11.10 -5.71
C LEU A 399 13.64 -12.53 -6.06
N SER A 400 12.99 -13.13 -7.05
CA SER A 400 13.33 -14.46 -7.54
C SER A 400 14.07 -14.40 -8.87
N LYS A 401 14.76 -15.48 -9.24
CA LYS A 401 15.49 -15.62 -10.51
C LYS A 401 14.58 -15.93 -11.71
N HIS A 402 13.28 -16.02 -11.48
CA HIS A 402 12.29 -16.36 -12.51
C HIS A 402 11.88 -15.16 -13.34
N ASP A 403 11.27 -15.41 -14.50
CA ASP A 403 10.69 -14.33 -15.29
C ASP A 403 9.57 -13.62 -14.54
N ARG A 404 9.51 -12.30 -14.70
CA ARG A 404 8.49 -11.45 -14.06
C ARG A 404 7.09 -11.92 -14.46
N VAL A 405 6.25 -12.17 -13.47
CA VAL A 405 4.85 -12.53 -13.69
C VAL A 405 4.03 -11.25 -13.90
N PRO A 406 3.36 -11.06 -15.05
CA PRO A 406 2.57 -9.87 -15.30
C PRO A 406 1.46 -9.66 -14.26
N ARG A 407 1.31 -8.42 -13.78
CA ARG A 407 0.36 -8.02 -12.72
C ARG A 407 -1.08 -7.89 -13.22
N VAL A 408 -1.60 -8.98 -13.77
CA VAL A 408 -2.97 -9.05 -14.32
C VAL A 408 -3.87 -9.83 -13.36
N ALA A 409 -5.10 -9.36 -13.22
CA ALA A 409 -6.09 -9.95 -12.32
C ALA A 409 -6.47 -11.41 -12.65
N SER A 410 -6.06 -11.99 -13.77
CA SER A 410 -6.27 -13.40 -14.13
C SER A 410 -5.11 -14.32 -13.75
N ASN A 411 -3.91 -13.77 -13.56
CA ASN A 411 -2.73 -14.56 -13.23
C ASN A 411 -2.67 -14.83 -11.71
N ARG A 412 -2.07 -15.95 -11.30
CA ARG A 412 -2.01 -16.37 -9.90
C ARG A 412 -0.62 -16.90 -9.55
N VAL A 413 -0.19 -16.75 -8.31
CA VAL A 413 1.10 -17.25 -7.81
C VAL A 413 0.89 -18.01 -6.50
N ALA A 414 1.48 -19.19 -6.37
CA ALA A 414 1.57 -19.95 -5.13
C ALA A 414 2.99 -19.87 -4.56
N TRP A 415 3.07 -19.63 -3.25
CA TRP A 415 4.30 -19.50 -2.49
C TRP A 415 4.31 -20.53 -1.38
N LEU A 416 5.44 -21.21 -1.17
CA LEU A 416 5.68 -22.10 -0.04
C LEU A 416 6.79 -21.50 0.81
N ASP A 417 6.49 -21.12 2.05
CA ASP A 417 7.45 -20.49 2.98
C ASP A 417 8.20 -19.31 2.36
N GLY A 418 7.55 -18.52 1.51
CA GLY A 418 8.16 -17.37 0.83
C GLY A 418 8.95 -17.70 -0.44
N ILE A 419 8.97 -18.97 -0.88
CA ILE A 419 9.54 -19.42 -2.15
C ILE A 419 8.40 -19.60 -3.18
N PRO A 420 8.45 -19.00 -4.37
CA PRO A 420 7.39 -19.19 -5.37
C PRO A 420 7.50 -20.58 -5.99
N ILE A 421 6.45 -21.40 -5.87
CA ILE A 421 6.48 -22.81 -6.33
C ILE A 421 5.73 -23.03 -7.64
N ALA A 422 4.68 -22.27 -7.91
CA ALA A 422 3.87 -22.40 -9.12
C ALA A 422 3.18 -21.07 -9.49
N VAL A 423 2.86 -20.92 -10.77
CA VAL A 423 2.14 -19.78 -11.32
C VAL A 423 1.08 -20.26 -12.31
N VAL A 424 -0.03 -19.52 -12.43
CA VAL A 424 -0.96 -19.65 -13.56
C VAL A 424 -0.86 -18.39 -14.41
N ARG A 425 -0.43 -18.53 -15.66
CA ARG A 425 -0.28 -17.45 -16.64
C ARG A 425 -1.25 -17.66 -17.79
N GLY A 426 -2.22 -16.76 -17.94
CA GLY A 426 -3.23 -16.87 -19.01
C GLY A 426 -4.02 -18.18 -18.98
N GLY A 427 -4.23 -18.76 -17.79
CA GLY A 427 -4.91 -20.05 -17.61
C GLY A 427 -4.01 -21.29 -17.65
N ASN A 428 -2.72 -21.14 -18.00
CA ASN A 428 -1.78 -22.26 -18.04
C ASN A 428 -0.97 -22.34 -16.74
N PRO A 429 -1.01 -23.46 -16.00
CA PRO A 429 -0.17 -23.68 -14.85
C PRO A 429 1.28 -23.97 -15.25
N GLU A 430 2.23 -23.44 -14.48
CA GLU A 430 3.67 -23.61 -14.65
C GLU A 430 4.31 -23.77 -13.26
N ILE A 431 5.19 -24.77 -13.11
CA ILE A 431 5.93 -25.04 -11.88
C ILE A 431 7.25 -24.25 -11.92
N LEU A 432 7.54 -23.49 -10.87
CA LEU A 432 8.71 -22.61 -10.77
C LEU A 432 9.83 -23.23 -9.93
N ASN A 433 9.48 -23.88 -8.81
CA ASN A 433 10.44 -24.49 -7.90
C ASN A 433 9.97 -25.89 -7.49
N THR A 434 10.92 -26.75 -7.13
CA THR A 434 10.65 -28.04 -6.50
C THR A 434 10.07 -27.84 -5.10
N ALA A 435 9.00 -28.58 -4.79
CA ALA A 435 8.33 -28.61 -3.50
C ALA A 435 7.82 -30.04 -3.24
N PRO A 436 7.44 -30.40 -2.00
CA PRO A 436 6.78 -31.67 -1.71
C PRO A 436 5.57 -31.90 -2.64
N GLU A 437 5.46 -33.10 -3.20
CA GLU A 437 4.49 -33.43 -4.26
C GLU A 437 3.04 -33.15 -3.84
N GLU A 438 2.71 -33.42 -2.57
CA GLU A 438 1.39 -33.16 -1.98
C GLU A 438 1.04 -31.67 -1.97
N LEU A 439 1.98 -30.82 -1.54
CA LEU A 439 1.80 -29.37 -1.49
C LEU A 439 1.74 -28.77 -2.90
N LEU A 440 2.56 -29.27 -3.82
CA LEU A 440 2.57 -28.81 -5.20
C LEU A 440 1.26 -29.15 -5.92
N THR A 441 0.75 -30.37 -5.72
CA THR A 441 -0.54 -30.82 -6.27
C THR A 441 -1.68 -29.98 -5.71
N THR A 442 -1.66 -29.72 -4.40
CA THR A 442 -2.64 -28.86 -3.73
C THR A 442 -2.60 -27.44 -4.27
N ALA A 443 -1.41 -26.87 -4.43
CA ALA A 443 -1.21 -25.54 -4.99
C ALA A 443 -1.77 -25.43 -6.42
N LEU A 444 -1.42 -26.36 -7.31
CA LEU A 444 -1.90 -26.36 -8.69
C LEU A 444 -3.42 -26.50 -8.78
N LYS A 445 -4.02 -27.40 -7.99
CA LYS A 445 -5.48 -27.57 -7.93
C LYS A 445 -6.17 -26.27 -7.49
N ARG A 446 -5.69 -25.64 -6.43
CA ARG A 446 -6.27 -24.39 -5.91
C ARG A 446 -6.03 -23.19 -6.83
N LEU A 447 -4.88 -23.08 -7.47
CA LEU A 447 -4.60 -22.03 -8.45
C LEU A 447 -5.59 -22.07 -9.63
N CYS A 448 -5.94 -23.26 -10.12
CA CYS A 448 -6.92 -23.44 -11.19
C CYS A 448 -8.36 -23.17 -10.74
N GLN A 449 -8.67 -23.40 -9.47
CA GLN A 449 -10.00 -23.20 -8.88
C GLN A 449 -10.18 -21.80 -8.25
N PHE A 450 -9.16 -20.94 -8.30
CA PHE A 450 -9.11 -19.70 -7.53
C PHE A 450 -10.28 -18.73 -7.82
N SER A 451 -10.87 -18.76 -9.02
CA SER A 451 -12.05 -17.93 -9.35
C SER A 451 -13.37 -18.44 -8.76
N LEU A 452 -13.38 -19.67 -8.23
CA LEU A 452 -14.54 -20.34 -7.63
C LEU A 452 -14.40 -20.50 -6.11
N LEU A 453 -13.24 -20.15 -5.56
CA LEU A 453 -12.97 -20.18 -4.14
C LEU A 453 -13.85 -19.10 -3.47
N PRO A 454 -14.77 -19.48 -2.56
CA PRO A 454 -15.55 -18.50 -1.82
C PRO A 454 -14.60 -17.56 -1.07
N THR A 455 -15.04 -16.32 -0.87
CA THR A 455 -14.31 -15.26 -0.14
C THR A 455 -13.82 -15.69 1.25
N GLU A 456 -14.34 -16.81 1.77
CA GLU A 456 -14.02 -17.43 3.05
C GLU A 456 -12.96 -18.55 2.98
N THR A 457 -12.47 -18.93 1.80
CA THR A 457 -11.43 -19.97 1.71
C THR A 457 -10.06 -19.42 2.03
N THR A 458 -9.50 -19.91 3.14
CA THR A 458 -8.17 -19.59 3.65
C THR A 458 -7.12 -19.78 2.55
N PRO A 459 -6.42 -18.72 2.13
CA PRO A 459 -5.35 -18.78 1.14
C PRO A 459 -4.01 -19.19 1.76
N VAL A 460 -3.98 -19.39 3.08
CA VAL A 460 -2.83 -19.92 3.83
C VAL A 460 -3.20 -21.30 4.34
N LEU A 461 -2.49 -22.32 3.86
CA LEU A 461 -2.53 -23.67 4.40
C LEU A 461 -1.24 -23.91 5.18
N THR A 462 -1.37 -24.26 6.45
CA THR A 462 -0.31 -24.93 7.19
C THR A 462 -0.54 -26.43 7.13
N ALA A 463 0.51 -27.25 7.12
CA ALA A 463 0.41 -28.71 7.07
C ALA A 463 -0.49 -29.32 8.18
N THR A 464 -0.78 -28.55 9.25
CA THR A 464 -1.63 -28.94 10.37
C THR A 464 -3.11 -28.59 10.21
N ALA A 465 -3.49 -27.84 9.17
CA ALA A 465 -4.89 -27.51 8.92
C ALA A 465 -5.56 -28.73 8.27
N GLU A 466 -6.47 -29.38 9.00
CA GLU A 466 -7.28 -30.47 8.45
C GLU A 466 -7.92 -30.00 7.13
N PRO A 467 -7.87 -30.82 6.06
CA PRO A 467 -8.56 -30.51 4.83
C PRO A 467 -10.05 -30.44 5.16
N THR A 468 -10.59 -29.22 5.20
CA THR A 468 -12.03 -29.04 5.24
C THR A 468 -12.55 -29.53 3.90
N ASP A 469 -13.13 -30.73 3.92
CA ASP A 469 -13.84 -31.35 2.82
C ASP A 469 -14.97 -30.42 2.37
N TYR A 470 -14.75 -29.72 1.26
CA TYR A 470 -15.82 -29.08 0.52
C TYR A 470 -15.91 -29.78 -0.85
N CYS A 471 -16.95 -30.63 -0.96
CA CYS A 471 -17.34 -31.33 -2.16
C CYS A 471 -17.60 -30.37 -3.34
N CYS A 472 -17.28 -30.90 -4.53
CA CYS A 472 -17.32 -30.33 -5.88
C CYS A 472 -18.46 -29.37 -6.24
#